data_AF-A0A662IEB9-F1
#
_entry.id   AF-A0A662IEB9-F1
#
_cell.length_a   1.000
_cell.length_b   1.000
_cell.length_c   1.000
_cell.angle_alpha   90.00
_cell.angle_beta   90.00
_cell.angle_gamma   90.00
#
_symmetry.space_group_name_H-M   'P 1'
#
loop_
_entity.id
_entity.type
_entity.pdbx_description
1 polymer ?
#
loop_
_entity_poly.entity_id
_entity_poly.type
_entity_poly.pdbx_seq_one_letter_code
_entity_poly.pdbx_strand_id
1 'polypeptide(L)'
;MLPLGHYMILNRHSFGVWSFMAKKVFKAVFKKADSSTFETIQRTLKEKELAVYIHIPFCRSICLYCPYVRYVVHDPKVISKYVDALEAEIRLYGNLLRDLDLSIVDIHAGGGTPSLLSGEQFERILSTLAECFETKSEIAIEANPEDLTDESRVFDLVDHGVTEVSLGVQSFNPQMLRRLGRRHSVEDSIRSIENLRQAGVNRINIDMMYMIPGQSIDDWERDLEIAVEQDVDEITCYPTLITEYCPGYRLVKKRKISQPNKRTFKKMVYATEDLLSSRGFEPVEIYGYSRKHGWKYVTVNYEMEGPLLGIGCGAMGFTGGCEYVNTCSVSEYIRSTFNEKIPVAGARLVSSKERAIRYTVCRLFVCRDLKFEDFRLKFKEDFRNVIGRSSFSGFLTLLRLLRYIQGYPKGIRLTRKGLFTAHLVCWAFVSNVPCRICEEYMKTAWPTEVTIP
;
A
#
# COMPACT_ATOMS: atom_id res chain seq x y z
N MET A 1 -3.40 11.06 43.37
CA MET A 1 -3.29 11.41 41.94
C MET A 1 -2.15 10.61 41.35
N LEU A 2 -2.44 9.55 40.58
CA LEU A 2 -1.42 8.87 39.78
C LEU A 2 -0.84 9.88 38.78
N PRO A 3 0.49 9.90 38.54
CA PRO A 3 1.07 10.82 37.58
C PRO A 3 0.41 10.59 36.22
N LEU A 4 0.10 11.68 35.52
CA LEU A 4 -0.37 11.67 34.14
C LEU A 4 0.67 10.93 33.29
N GLY A 5 0.54 9.60 33.21
CA GLY A 5 1.35 8.78 32.33
C GLY A 5 1.21 9.35 30.94
N HIS A 6 2.31 9.78 30.33
CA HIS A 6 2.32 10.33 28.99
C HIS A 6 1.66 9.33 28.04
N TYR A 7 0.42 9.60 27.64
CA TYR A 7 -0.28 8.84 26.62
C TYR A 7 0.50 8.99 25.31
N MET A 8 1.24 7.94 24.94
CA MET A 8 2.16 7.99 23.81
C MET A 8 1.46 7.46 22.56
N ILE A 9 1.21 8.36 21.61
CA ILE A 9 0.86 8.00 20.23
C ILE A 9 2.17 8.03 19.44
N LEU A 10 2.53 6.91 18.78
CA LEU A 10 3.62 6.92 17.82
C LEU A 10 3.13 7.57 16.52
N ASN A 11 3.11 8.90 16.52
CA ASN A 11 2.71 9.69 15.38
C ASN A 11 3.92 10.01 14.48
N ARG A 12 3.67 10.73 13.40
CA ARG A 12 4.67 11.12 12.40
C ARG A 12 5.90 11.88 12.97
N HIS A 13 5.81 12.44 14.18
CA HIS A 13 6.91 13.15 14.87
C HIS A 13 7.66 12.27 15.88
N SER A 14 7.17 11.07 16.18
CA SER A 14 7.70 10.20 17.23
C SER A 14 8.98 9.45 16.84
N PHE A 15 9.47 9.60 15.60
CA PHE A 15 10.62 8.85 15.08
C PHE A 15 11.90 9.68 14.94
N GLY A 16 11.93 10.92 15.44
CA GLY A 16 13.15 11.75 15.53
C GLY A 16 13.84 11.96 14.18
N VAL A 17 15.10 11.53 14.07
CA VAL A 17 15.91 11.68 12.84
C VAL A 17 15.24 11.01 11.62
N TRP A 18 14.47 9.94 11.81
CA TRP A 18 13.76 9.25 10.72
C TRP A 18 12.68 10.12 10.09
N SER A 19 11.86 10.78 10.93
CA SER A 19 10.86 11.73 10.48
C SER A 19 11.50 12.92 9.77
N PHE A 20 12.62 13.43 10.30
CA PHE A 20 13.34 14.54 9.66
C PHE A 20 13.88 14.17 8.27
N MET A 21 14.45 12.97 8.12
CA MET A 21 14.95 12.51 6.82
C MET A 21 13.84 12.27 5.81
N ALA A 22 12.73 11.62 6.23
CA ALA A 22 11.58 11.41 5.35
C ALA A 22 11.08 12.75 4.77
N LYS A 23 10.89 13.76 5.62
CA LYS A 23 10.49 15.12 5.21
C LYS A 23 11.50 15.78 4.27
N LYS A 24 12.79 15.74 4.61
CA LYS A 24 13.83 16.38 3.80
C LYS A 24 14.00 15.74 2.42
N VAL A 25 13.87 14.41 2.33
CA VAL A 25 14.10 13.64 1.10
C VAL A 25 12.87 13.63 0.20
N PHE A 26 11.67 13.55 0.78
CA PHE A 26 10.41 13.40 0.05
C PHE A 26 9.53 14.65 0.09
N LYS A 27 10.11 15.81 0.37
CA LYS A 27 9.40 17.09 0.22
C LYS A 27 8.89 17.19 -1.21
N ALA A 28 7.59 17.22 -1.37
CA ALA A 28 6.92 17.17 -2.65
C ALA A 28 5.94 18.33 -2.77
N VAL A 29 5.93 18.99 -3.93
CA VAL A 29 4.94 20.01 -4.26
C VAL A 29 4.20 19.51 -5.49
N PHE A 30 2.94 19.17 -5.31
CA PHE A 30 2.04 18.81 -6.39
C PHE A 30 1.30 20.05 -6.85
N LYS A 31 1.31 20.31 -8.16
CA LYS A 31 0.54 21.39 -8.76
C LYS A 31 -0.70 20.82 -9.39
N LYS A 32 -1.77 21.63 -9.45
CA LYS A 32 -2.98 21.29 -10.18
C LYS A 32 -2.63 20.83 -11.59
N ALA A 33 -3.22 19.73 -12.03
CA ALA A 33 -2.99 19.23 -13.37
C ALA A 33 -3.48 20.25 -14.41
N ASP A 34 -2.72 20.32 -15.50
CA ASP A 34 -3.02 21.09 -16.70
C ASP A 34 -2.77 20.23 -17.94
N SER A 35 -2.91 20.81 -19.13
CA SER A 35 -2.70 20.08 -20.39
C SER A 35 -1.30 19.46 -20.51
N SER A 36 -0.26 20.07 -19.91
CA SER A 36 1.12 19.57 -19.95
C SER A 36 1.34 18.33 -19.06
N THR A 37 0.42 18.07 -18.12
CA THR A 37 0.47 16.90 -17.24
C THR A 37 0.35 15.61 -18.05
N PHE A 38 -0.45 15.60 -19.12
CA PHE A 38 -0.66 14.44 -19.98
C PHE A 38 0.59 14.08 -20.78
N GLU A 39 1.17 15.07 -21.45
CA GLU A 39 2.44 14.92 -22.15
C GLU A 39 3.54 14.45 -21.19
N THR A 40 3.50 14.93 -19.95
CA THR A 40 4.45 14.52 -18.92
C THR A 40 4.28 13.06 -18.52
N ILE A 41 3.05 12.58 -18.27
CA ILE A 41 2.76 11.17 -17.98
C ILE A 41 3.27 10.29 -19.12
N GLN A 42 2.86 10.58 -20.36
CA GLN A 42 3.26 9.82 -21.54
C GLN A 42 4.79 9.79 -21.71
N ARG A 43 5.45 10.95 -21.68
CA ARG A 43 6.91 11.08 -21.88
C ARG A 43 7.75 10.38 -20.79
N THR A 44 7.21 10.25 -19.58
CA THR A 44 7.95 9.70 -18.45
C THR A 44 7.82 8.20 -18.29
N LEU A 45 6.83 7.58 -18.95
CA LEU A 45 6.75 6.13 -19.13
C LEU A 45 7.81 5.70 -20.15
N LYS A 46 8.90 5.11 -19.65
CA LYS A 46 10.05 4.68 -20.47
C LYS A 46 10.19 3.16 -20.60
N GLU A 47 9.53 2.42 -19.72
CA GLU A 47 9.53 0.97 -19.69
C GLU A 47 8.25 0.48 -20.38
N LYS A 48 8.34 -0.61 -21.13
CA LYS A 48 7.18 -1.20 -21.84
C LYS A 48 6.24 -1.92 -20.88
N GLU A 49 6.79 -2.56 -19.87
CA GLU A 49 6.03 -3.26 -18.83
C GLU A 49 5.64 -2.29 -17.73
N LEU A 50 4.38 -2.34 -17.29
CA LEU A 50 3.87 -1.54 -16.17
C LEU A 50 2.85 -2.29 -15.31
N ALA A 51 2.71 -1.86 -14.06
CA ALA A 51 1.63 -2.30 -13.18
C ALA A 51 0.46 -1.31 -13.22
N VAL A 52 -0.74 -1.81 -12.97
CA VAL A 52 -1.96 -1.00 -12.82
C VAL A 52 -2.51 -1.14 -11.41
N TYR A 53 -2.72 -0.01 -10.74
CA TYR A 53 -3.45 0.06 -9.48
C TYR A 53 -4.83 0.66 -9.72
N ILE A 54 -5.87 -0.06 -9.33
CA ILE A 54 -7.26 0.41 -9.40
C ILE A 54 -7.73 0.70 -7.98
N HIS A 55 -8.04 1.96 -7.71
CA HIS A 55 -8.57 2.36 -6.41
C HIS A 55 -10.09 2.21 -6.39
N ILE A 56 -10.62 1.34 -5.54
CA ILE A 56 -12.06 1.23 -5.26
C ILE A 56 -12.35 1.89 -3.90
N PRO A 57 -12.88 3.12 -3.86
CA PRO A 57 -12.90 3.91 -2.64
C PRO A 57 -14.08 3.57 -1.72
N PHE A 58 -14.86 2.52 -2.00
CA PHE A 58 -16.11 2.26 -1.29
C PHE A 58 -15.92 1.32 -0.10
N CYS A 59 -16.60 1.61 0.99
CA CYS A 59 -16.69 0.74 2.17
C CYS A 59 -18.15 0.66 2.65
N ARG A 60 -18.53 -0.43 3.31
CA ARG A 60 -19.81 -0.50 4.05
C ARG A 60 -19.80 0.32 5.34
N SER A 61 -18.62 0.55 5.91
CA SER A 61 -18.40 1.35 7.12
C SER A 61 -16.96 1.85 7.21
N ILE A 62 -16.70 2.85 8.06
CA ILE A 62 -15.36 3.42 8.24
C ILE A 62 -14.66 2.80 9.46
N CYS A 63 -13.55 2.09 9.20
CA CYS A 63 -12.65 1.60 10.26
C CYS A 63 -12.00 2.78 11.01
N LEU A 64 -11.73 2.61 12.31
CA LEU A 64 -11.29 3.70 13.19
C LEU A 64 -9.92 4.28 12.84
N TYR A 65 -9.05 3.48 12.23
CA TYR A 65 -7.63 3.81 12.00
C TYR A 65 -7.21 3.77 10.53
N CYS A 66 -8.10 3.47 9.59
CA CYS A 66 -7.74 3.47 8.17
C CYS A 66 -7.37 4.91 7.75
N PRO A 67 -6.20 5.18 7.14
CA PRO A 67 -5.82 6.54 6.72
C PRO A 67 -6.16 6.85 5.25
N TYR A 68 -6.56 5.85 4.46
CA TYR A 68 -6.64 5.95 3.00
C TYR A 68 -7.94 6.58 2.48
N VAL A 69 -7.98 6.96 1.20
CA VAL A 69 -9.20 7.50 0.58
C VAL A 69 -10.30 6.44 0.60
N ARG A 70 -11.47 6.81 1.15
CA ARG A 70 -12.59 5.87 1.34
C ARG A 70 -13.90 6.60 1.64
N TYR A 71 -15.00 6.01 1.19
CA TYR A 71 -16.36 6.54 1.28
C TYR A 71 -17.33 5.44 1.68
N VAL A 72 -18.25 5.76 2.58
CA VAL A 72 -19.37 4.85 2.85
C VAL A 72 -20.32 4.87 1.66
N VAL A 73 -20.67 3.70 1.14
CA VAL A 73 -21.66 3.55 0.07
C VAL A 73 -22.85 2.73 0.54
N HIS A 74 -24.05 3.19 0.16
CA HIS A 74 -25.32 2.50 0.45
C HIS A 74 -26.13 2.23 -0.81
N ASP A 75 -25.96 3.04 -1.86
CA ASP A 75 -26.66 2.88 -3.13
C ASP A 75 -25.75 2.14 -4.14
N PRO A 76 -26.09 0.90 -4.53
CA PRO A 76 -25.33 0.14 -5.54
C PRO A 76 -25.20 0.89 -6.87
N LYS A 77 -26.13 1.79 -7.23
CA LYS A 77 -26.05 2.57 -8.47
C LYS A 77 -24.84 3.49 -8.51
N VAL A 78 -24.34 3.92 -7.35
CA VAL A 78 -23.10 4.71 -7.28
C VAL A 78 -21.89 3.86 -7.67
N ILE A 79 -21.86 2.59 -7.25
CA ILE A 79 -20.82 1.64 -7.66
C ILE A 79 -20.89 1.40 -9.16
N SER A 80 -22.08 1.13 -9.72
CA SER A 80 -22.23 0.93 -11.17
C SER A 80 -21.73 2.14 -11.97
N LYS A 81 -22.15 3.36 -11.61
CA LYS A 81 -21.65 4.60 -12.27
C LYS A 81 -20.15 4.81 -12.11
N TYR A 82 -19.59 4.34 -11.00
CA TYR A 82 -18.16 4.43 -10.76
C TYR A 82 -17.38 3.44 -11.64
N VAL A 83 -17.91 2.24 -11.86
CA VAL A 83 -17.34 1.27 -12.82
C VAL A 83 -17.37 1.84 -14.23
N ASP A 84 -18.49 2.45 -14.65
CA ASP A 84 -18.57 3.15 -15.95
C ASP A 84 -17.50 4.27 -16.06
N ALA A 85 -17.23 4.97 -14.95
CA ALA A 85 -16.21 6.01 -14.89
C ALA A 85 -14.77 5.44 -14.93
N LEU A 86 -14.52 4.28 -14.33
CA LEU A 86 -13.25 3.56 -14.43
C LEU A 86 -12.97 3.14 -15.87
N GLU A 87 -13.95 2.55 -16.56
CA GLU A 87 -13.84 2.18 -17.98
C GLU A 87 -13.54 3.42 -18.84
N ALA A 88 -14.21 4.54 -18.59
CA ALA A 88 -13.94 5.80 -19.28
C ALA A 88 -12.50 6.30 -19.03
N GLU A 89 -12.00 6.25 -17.78
CA GLU A 89 -10.61 6.61 -17.48
C GLU A 89 -9.60 5.69 -18.17
N ILE A 90 -9.84 4.37 -18.17
CA ILE A 90 -8.98 3.40 -18.85
C ILE A 90 -8.90 3.73 -20.34
N ARG A 91 -10.02 4.04 -20.99
CA ARG A 91 -10.06 4.41 -22.42
C ARG A 91 -9.33 5.73 -22.68
N LEU A 92 -9.39 6.71 -21.77
CA LEU A 92 -8.61 7.93 -21.87
C LEU A 92 -7.10 7.64 -21.82
N TYR A 93 -6.66 6.76 -20.92
CA TYR A 93 -5.26 6.32 -20.89
C TYR A 93 -4.88 5.48 -22.11
N GLY A 94 -5.73 4.57 -22.57
CA GLY A 94 -5.52 3.79 -23.79
C GLY A 94 -5.28 4.70 -25.00
N ASN A 95 -6.10 5.74 -25.17
CA ASN A 95 -5.91 6.73 -26.22
C ASN A 95 -4.62 7.55 -26.05
N LEU A 96 -4.31 7.99 -24.83
CA LEU A 96 -3.11 8.78 -24.52
C LEU A 96 -1.81 7.99 -24.74
N LEU A 97 -1.83 6.68 -24.49
CA LEU A 97 -0.65 5.83 -24.42
C LEU A 97 -0.54 4.83 -25.59
N ARG A 98 -1.47 4.86 -26.55
CA ARG A 98 -1.56 3.91 -27.67
C ARG A 98 -0.26 3.71 -28.46
N ASP A 99 0.57 4.75 -28.57
CA ASP A 99 1.79 4.75 -29.36
C ASP A 99 3.02 4.21 -28.59
N LEU A 100 2.84 3.78 -27.33
CA LEU A 100 3.92 3.35 -26.45
C LEU A 100 4.12 1.83 -26.37
N ASP A 101 3.25 1.01 -26.98
CA ASP A 101 3.37 -0.46 -27.01
C ASP A 101 3.57 -1.05 -25.61
N LEU A 102 2.65 -0.71 -24.70
CA LEU A 102 2.73 -1.04 -23.28
C LEU A 102 2.06 -2.38 -22.97
N SER A 103 2.68 -3.14 -22.07
CA SER A 103 2.18 -4.41 -21.55
C SER A 103 1.96 -4.30 -20.05
N ILE A 104 0.76 -4.67 -19.59
CA ILE A 104 0.41 -4.71 -18.18
C ILE A 104 0.83 -6.06 -17.61
N VAL A 105 1.78 -6.02 -16.68
CA VAL A 105 2.33 -7.22 -16.04
C VAL A 105 1.66 -7.58 -14.72
N ASP A 106 0.93 -6.63 -14.12
CA ASP A 106 0.29 -6.78 -12.82
C ASP A 106 -0.90 -5.83 -12.70
N ILE A 107 -2.03 -6.30 -12.18
CA ILE A 107 -3.23 -5.50 -11.91
C ILE A 107 -3.66 -5.76 -10.46
N HIS A 108 -3.72 -4.70 -9.67
CA HIS A 108 -4.17 -4.77 -8.28
C HIS A 108 -5.28 -3.77 -8.02
N ALA A 109 -6.39 -4.23 -7.45
CA ALA A 109 -7.43 -3.37 -6.91
C ALA A 109 -7.33 -3.26 -5.38
N GLY A 110 -7.29 -2.04 -4.87
CA GLY A 110 -7.23 -1.75 -3.43
C GLY A 110 -8.06 -0.54 -3.03
N GLY A 111 -7.88 -0.07 -1.79
CA GLY A 111 -8.36 1.23 -1.34
C GLY A 111 -9.36 1.17 -0.20
N GLY A 112 -10.65 1.33 -0.53
CA GLY A 112 -11.74 1.10 0.38
C GLY A 112 -11.97 -0.40 0.55
N THR A 113 -12.77 -0.99 -0.34
CA THR A 113 -13.13 -2.42 -0.30
C THR A 113 -13.50 -2.89 -1.71
N PRO A 114 -12.50 -3.33 -2.51
CA PRO A 114 -12.71 -3.89 -3.85
C PRO A 114 -13.72 -5.05 -3.90
N SER A 115 -13.78 -5.90 -2.86
CA SER A 115 -14.74 -7.01 -2.75
C SER A 115 -16.23 -6.61 -2.78
N LEU A 116 -16.55 -5.30 -2.83
CA LEU A 116 -17.90 -4.81 -3.06
C LEU A 116 -18.33 -4.80 -4.54
N LEU A 117 -17.40 -4.91 -5.50
CA LEU A 117 -17.71 -5.00 -6.94
C LEU A 117 -18.05 -6.44 -7.33
N SER A 118 -19.10 -6.67 -8.12
CA SER A 118 -19.45 -8.00 -8.63
C SER A 118 -18.36 -8.59 -9.55
N GLY A 119 -18.37 -9.91 -9.77
CA GLY A 119 -17.50 -10.54 -10.77
C GLY A 119 -17.65 -9.89 -12.15
N GLU A 120 -18.89 -9.74 -12.63
CA GLU A 120 -19.20 -9.03 -13.89
C GLU A 120 -18.60 -7.61 -13.96
N GLN A 121 -18.56 -6.87 -12.84
CA GLN A 121 -17.94 -5.54 -12.81
C GLN A 121 -16.42 -5.60 -12.95
N PHE A 122 -15.75 -6.60 -12.38
CA PHE A 122 -14.33 -6.83 -12.60
C PHE A 122 -14.03 -7.28 -14.03
N GLU A 123 -14.84 -8.18 -14.59
CA GLU A 123 -14.71 -8.62 -15.98
C GLU A 123 -14.78 -7.44 -16.95
N ARG A 124 -15.74 -6.53 -16.74
CA ARG A 124 -15.86 -5.28 -17.51
C ARG A 124 -14.60 -4.41 -17.46
N ILE A 125 -14.04 -4.23 -16.27
CA ILE A 125 -12.81 -3.45 -16.08
C ILE A 125 -11.63 -4.13 -16.79
N LEU A 126 -11.46 -5.44 -16.60
CA LEU A 126 -10.38 -6.22 -17.21
C LEU A 126 -10.49 -6.26 -18.73
N SER A 127 -11.71 -6.42 -19.26
CA SER A 127 -11.98 -6.35 -20.69
C SER A 127 -11.61 -4.99 -21.27
N THR A 128 -11.99 -3.90 -20.57
CA THR A 128 -11.63 -2.55 -21.02
C THR A 128 -10.12 -2.29 -20.98
N LEU A 129 -9.40 -2.86 -20.00
CA LEU A 129 -7.93 -2.83 -19.98
C LEU A 129 -7.34 -3.61 -21.16
N ALA A 130 -7.84 -4.82 -21.44
CA ALA A 130 -7.39 -5.66 -22.54
C ALA A 130 -7.67 -5.07 -23.94
N GLU A 131 -8.70 -4.24 -24.07
CA GLU A 131 -8.95 -3.45 -25.29
C GLU A 131 -7.90 -2.35 -25.52
N CYS A 132 -7.26 -1.84 -24.44
CA CYS A 132 -6.36 -0.70 -24.49
C CYS A 132 -4.87 -1.08 -24.39
N PHE A 133 -4.55 -2.23 -23.79
CA PHE A 133 -3.20 -2.65 -23.44
C PHE A 133 -3.04 -4.16 -23.59
N GLU A 134 -1.82 -4.64 -23.87
CA GLU A 134 -1.52 -6.06 -23.76
C GLU A 134 -1.57 -6.48 -22.28
N THR A 135 -2.35 -7.50 -21.93
CA THR A 135 -2.48 -7.97 -20.53
C THR A 135 -2.98 -9.41 -20.47
N LYS A 136 -2.82 -10.06 -19.31
CA LYS A 136 -3.30 -11.43 -19.03
C LYS A 136 -4.72 -11.49 -18.47
N SER A 137 -5.39 -10.35 -18.25
CA SER A 137 -6.76 -10.26 -17.71
C SER A 137 -6.96 -10.98 -16.38
N GLU A 138 -5.98 -10.91 -15.49
CA GLU A 138 -6.08 -11.39 -14.11
C GLU A 138 -5.91 -10.22 -13.14
N ILE A 139 -6.55 -10.29 -11.97
CA ILE A 139 -6.49 -9.22 -10.97
C ILE A 139 -6.28 -9.75 -9.56
N ALA A 140 -5.43 -9.04 -8.82
CA ALA A 140 -5.31 -9.14 -7.38
C ALA A 140 -6.27 -8.15 -6.71
N ILE A 141 -7.02 -8.56 -5.69
CA ILE A 141 -7.94 -7.65 -4.98
C ILE A 141 -7.73 -7.65 -3.46
N GLU A 142 -7.99 -6.51 -2.83
CA GLU A 142 -8.19 -6.44 -1.38
C GLU A 142 -9.66 -6.76 -1.02
N ALA A 143 -9.86 -7.48 0.08
CA ALA A 143 -11.19 -7.86 0.56
C ALA A 143 -11.33 -7.77 2.09
N ASN A 144 -12.56 -7.56 2.57
CA ASN A 144 -12.88 -7.80 3.99
C ASN A 144 -13.52 -9.17 4.17
N PRO A 145 -13.30 -9.87 5.30
CA PRO A 145 -13.91 -11.17 5.56
C PRO A 145 -15.43 -11.19 5.40
N GLU A 146 -16.16 -10.21 5.94
CA GLU A 146 -17.63 -10.28 5.91
C GLU A 146 -18.23 -10.31 4.49
N ASP A 147 -17.48 -9.82 3.48
CA ASP A 147 -17.94 -9.79 2.09
C ASP A 147 -17.76 -11.16 1.39
N LEU A 148 -16.90 -12.03 1.93
CA LEU A 148 -16.51 -13.31 1.32
C LEU A 148 -16.93 -14.53 2.15
N THR A 149 -17.86 -14.34 3.10
CA THR A 149 -18.44 -15.44 3.89
C THR A 149 -19.46 -16.26 3.09
N ASP A 150 -20.07 -15.65 2.07
CA ASP A 150 -20.90 -16.33 1.08
C ASP A 150 -19.99 -16.95 0.01
N GLU A 151 -19.96 -18.27 -0.04
CA GLU A 151 -19.13 -19.03 -0.98
C GLU A 151 -19.44 -18.67 -2.44
N SER A 152 -20.72 -18.53 -2.80
CA SER A 152 -21.14 -18.23 -4.18
C SER A 152 -20.56 -16.91 -4.70
N ARG A 153 -20.34 -15.96 -3.78
CA ARG A 153 -19.74 -14.67 -4.07
C ARG A 153 -18.25 -14.80 -4.40
N VAL A 154 -17.56 -15.74 -3.75
CA VAL A 154 -16.13 -15.99 -4.00
C VAL A 154 -15.95 -16.68 -5.36
N PHE A 155 -16.79 -17.67 -5.68
CA PHE A 155 -16.80 -18.30 -7.00
C PHE A 155 -17.08 -17.27 -8.11
N ASP A 156 -18.08 -16.40 -7.94
CA ASP A 156 -18.36 -15.30 -8.87
C ASP A 156 -17.13 -14.41 -9.12
N LEU A 157 -16.33 -14.09 -8.09
CA LEU A 157 -15.12 -13.30 -8.28
C LEU A 157 -14.04 -14.06 -9.07
N VAL A 158 -13.80 -15.33 -8.73
CA VAL A 158 -12.77 -16.16 -9.38
C VAL A 158 -13.12 -16.42 -10.84
N ASP A 159 -14.38 -16.75 -11.14
CA ASP A 159 -14.88 -17.01 -12.50
C ASP A 159 -14.71 -15.78 -13.42
N HIS A 160 -14.61 -14.58 -12.85
CA HIS A 160 -14.43 -13.32 -13.57
C HIS A 160 -13.02 -12.71 -13.45
N GLY A 161 -12.00 -13.54 -13.16
CA GLY A 161 -10.59 -13.17 -13.31
C GLY A 161 -9.87 -12.75 -12.03
N VAL A 162 -10.49 -12.85 -10.86
CA VAL A 162 -9.79 -12.66 -9.57
C VAL A 162 -8.95 -13.88 -9.27
N THR A 163 -7.62 -13.74 -9.30
CA THR A 163 -6.68 -14.85 -9.07
C THR A 163 -5.87 -14.70 -7.78
N GLU A 164 -5.79 -13.49 -7.22
CA GLU A 164 -5.12 -13.23 -5.95
C GLU A 164 -6.01 -12.39 -5.02
N VAL A 165 -6.00 -12.72 -3.73
CA VAL A 165 -6.77 -11.97 -2.73
C VAL A 165 -5.91 -11.65 -1.51
N SER A 166 -5.89 -10.38 -1.10
CA SER A 166 -5.46 -9.96 0.23
C SER A 166 -6.67 -9.77 1.14
N LEU A 167 -6.80 -10.63 2.14
CA LEU A 167 -7.91 -10.61 3.08
C LEU A 167 -7.56 -9.84 4.35
N GLY A 168 -8.35 -8.80 4.62
CA GLY A 168 -8.19 -7.90 5.76
C GLY A 168 -8.57 -8.48 7.12
N VAL A 169 -7.96 -9.58 7.56
CA VAL A 169 -8.25 -10.28 8.84
C VAL A 169 -7.98 -9.40 10.07
N GLN A 170 -6.81 -8.77 10.08
CA GLN A 170 -6.23 -7.89 11.09
C GLN A 170 -5.89 -8.52 12.45
N SER A 171 -6.76 -9.35 13.01
CA SER A 171 -6.54 -10.01 14.30
C SER A 171 -7.52 -11.17 14.46
N PHE A 172 -7.06 -12.26 15.07
CA PHE A 172 -7.87 -13.38 15.53
C PHE A 172 -8.36 -13.17 16.98
N ASN A 173 -8.22 -11.95 17.52
CA ASN A 173 -8.72 -11.55 18.82
C ASN A 173 -9.98 -10.67 18.70
N PRO A 174 -11.16 -11.12 19.16
CA PRO A 174 -12.40 -10.35 19.06
C PRO A 174 -12.35 -8.97 19.73
N GLN A 175 -11.57 -8.82 20.80
CA GLN A 175 -11.40 -7.52 21.45
C GLN A 175 -10.60 -6.55 20.58
N MET A 176 -9.56 -7.03 19.89
CA MET A 176 -8.76 -6.21 18.98
C MET A 176 -9.56 -5.79 17.74
N LEU A 177 -10.35 -6.70 17.16
CA LEU A 177 -11.27 -6.38 16.05
C LEU A 177 -12.25 -5.25 16.44
N ARG A 178 -12.87 -5.33 17.62
CA ARG A 178 -13.72 -4.26 18.14
C ARG A 178 -12.98 -2.94 18.32
N ARG A 179 -11.71 -2.98 18.75
CA ARG A 179 -10.89 -1.76 18.91
C ARG A 179 -10.52 -1.13 17.58
N LEU A 180 -10.33 -1.93 16.53
CA LEU A 180 -10.11 -1.46 15.16
C LEU A 180 -11.40 -0.91 14.51
N GLY A 181 -12.57 -1.25 15.07
CA GLY A 181 -13.87 -0.94 14.48
C GLY A 181 -14.21 -1.87 13.30
N ARG A 182 -13.71 -3.10 13.33
CA ARG A 182 -14.04 -4.13 12.33
C ARG A 182 -15.42 -4.70 12.57
N ARG A 183 -16.11 -5.08 11.49
CA ARG A 183 -17.48 -5.63 11.50
C ARG A 183 -17.49 -7.14 11.48
N HIS A 184 -16.47 -7.76 10.88
CA HIS A 184 -16.30 -9.20 10.86
C HIS A 184 -15.92 -9.78 12.22
N SER A 185 -16.27 -11.04 12.41
CA SER A 185 -15.85 -11.90 13.50
C SER A 185 -14.59 -12.71 13.13
N VAL A 186 -14.05 -13.44 14.11
CA VAL A 186 -12.92 -14.35 13.85
C VAL A 186 -13.37 -15.50 12.94
N GLU A 187 -14.59 -15.98 13.18
CA GLU A 187 -15.25 -17.02 12.42
C GLU A 187 -15.48 -16.61 10.96
N ASP A 188 -15.85 -15.36 10.71
CA ASP A 188 -15.94 -14.82 9.34
C ASP A 188 -14.57 -14.86 8.64
N SER A 189 -13.50 -14.53 9.36
CA SER A 189 -12.14 -14.55 8.80
C SER A 189 -11.72 -15.95 8.37
N ILE A 190 -11.92 -16.94 9.24
CA ILE A 190 -11.58 -18.34 8.97
C ILE A 190 -12.40 -18.85 7.80
N ARG A 191 -13.72 -18.65 7.83
CA ARG A 191 -14.63 -19.08 6.75
C ARG A 191 -14.29 -18.45 5.40
N SER A 192 -13.92 -17.17 5.37
CA SER A 192 -13.50 -16.53 4.12
C SER A 192 -12.21 -17.10 3.56
N ILE A 193 -11.24 -17.45 4.41
CA ILE A 193 -10.01 -18.13 3.97
C ILE A 193 -10.36 -19.50 3.36
N GLU A 194 -11.23 -20.26 4.02
CA GLU A 194 -11.70 -21.56 3.52
C GLU A 194 -12.40 -21.43 2.16
N ASN A 195 -13.34 -20.48 2.04
CA ASN A 195 -14.05 -20.21 0.78
C ASN A 195 -13.09 -19.80 -0.34
N LEU A 196 -12.12 -18.91 -0.07
CA LEU A 196 -11.10 -18.49 -1.04
C LEU A 196 -10.31 -19.69 -1.56
N ARG A 197 -9.90 -20.59 -0.66
CA ARG A 197 -9.17 -21.79 -1.07
C ARG A 197 -10.04 -22.75 -1.86
N GLN A 198 -11.28 -22.99 -1.41
CA GLN A 198 -12.23 -23.89 -2.08
C GLN A 198 -12.60 -23.40 -3.49
N ALA A 199 -12.75 -22.09 -3.68
CA ALA A 199 -12.98 -21.49 -4.98
C ALA A 199 -11.77 -21.52 -5.92
N GLY A 200 -10.60 -21.97 -5.44
CA GLY A 200 -9.41 -22.13 -6.27
C GLY A 200 -8.58 -20.86 -6.45
N VAL A 201 -8.67 -19.88 -5.53
CA VAL A 201 -7.81 -18.69 -5.57
C VAL A 201 -6.34 -19.11 -5.54
N ASN A 202 -5.58 -18.66 -6.54
CA ASN A 202 -4.21 -19.08 -6.75
C ASN A 202 -3.30 -18.63 -5.60
N ARG A 203 -3.54 -17.42 -5.07
CA ARG A 203 -2.72 -16.80 -4.02
C ARG A 203 -3.56 -16.07 -2.99
N ILE A 204 -3.39 -16.44 -1.74
CA ILE A 204 -4.11 -15.84 -0.60
C ILE A 204 -3.09 -15.17 0.33
N ASN A 205 -3.17 -13.85 0.46
CA ASN A 205 -2.54 -13.10 1.55
C ASN A 205 -3.56 -12.81 2.65
N ILE A 206 -3.11 -12.82 3.91
CA ILE A 206 -3.88 -12.22 5.01
C ILE A 206 -3.12 -11.04 5.62
N ASP A 207 -3.84 -9.95 5.81
CA ASP A 207 -3.34 -8.75 6.46
C ASP A 207 -3.56 -8.83 7.97
N MET A 208 -2.48 -8.68 8.74
CA MET A 208 -2.47 -8.74 10.20
C MET A 208 -1.91 -7.45 10.79
N MET A 209 -2.55 -6.96 11.85
CA MET A 209 -2.22 -5.67 12.47
C MET A 209 -1.68 -5.85 13.89
N TYR A 210 -0.48 -5.36 14.12
CA TYR A 210 0.08 -5.20 15.47
C TYR A 210 0.08 -3.71 15.87
N MET A 211 0.50 -3.35 17.08
CA MET A 211 0.37 -1.98 17.63
C MET A 211 -1.06 -1.46 17.77
N ILE A 212 -2.05 -2.35 17.87
CA ILE A 212 -3.45 -1.95 18.13
C ILE A 212 -3.52 -1.34 19.54
N PRO A 213 -4.24 -0.23 19.76
CA PRO A 213 -4.34 0.38 21.09
C PRO A 213 -4.73 -0.62 22.17
N GLY A 214 -3.87 -0.75 23.19
CA GLY A 214 -3.95 -1.70 24.30
C GLY A 214 -3.78 -3.18 23.95
N GLN A 215 -3.18 -3.53 22.82
CA GLN A 215 -2.73 -4.89 22.47
C GLN A 215 -1.47 -5.23 23.28
N SER A 216 -1.43 -6.40 23.90
CA SER A 216 -0.23 -6.92 24.54
C SER A 216 0.66 -7.67 23.53
N ILE A 217 1.89 -8.01 23.94
CA ILE A 217 2.73 -8.91 23.14
C ILE A 217 2.11 -10.32 23.08
N ASP A 218 1.54 -10.81 24.18
CA ASP A 218 0.90 -12.13 24.25
C ASP A 218 -0.35 -12.21 23.35
N ASP A 219 -1.09 -11.11 23.17
CA ASP A 219 -2.18 -11.05 22.19
C ASP A 219 -1.66 -11.20 20.75
N TRP A 220 -0.51 -10.57 20.46
CA TRP A 220 0.09 -10.61 19.14
C TRP A 220 0.70 -11.97 18.81
N GLU A 221 1.40 -12.58 19.76
CA GLU A 221 1.96 -13.93 19.57
C GLU A 221 0.84 -14.95 19.34
N ARG A 222 -0.29 -14.86 20.06
CA ARG A 222 -1.48 -15.71 19.80
C ARG A 222 -2.11 -15.47 18.43
N ASP A 223 -2.23 -14.21 18.00
CA ASP A 223 -2.72 -13.90 16.65
C ASP A 223 -1.83 -14.54 15.57
N LEU A 224 -0.50 -14.49 15.76
CA LEU A 224 0.46 -15.11 14.85
C LEU A 224 0.39 -16.64 14.86
N GLU A 225 0.22 -17.27 16.03
CA GLU A 225 0.03 -18.73 16.15
C GLU A 225 -1.19 -19.21 15.36
N ILE A 226 -2.32 -18.50 15.46
CA ILE A 226 -3.52 -18.83 14.70
C ILE A 226 -3.30 -18.57 13.19
N ALA A 227 -2.64 -17.45 12.84
CA ALA A 227 -2.39 -17.09 11.44
C ALA A 227 -1.59 -18.14 10.67
N VAL A 228 -0.55 -18.72 11.29
CA VAL A 228 0.31 -19.73 10.62
C VAL A 228 -0.37 -21.09 10.42
N GLU A 229 -1.48 -21.33 11.12
CA GLU A 229 -2.30 -22.54 10.98
C GLU A 229 -3.30 -22.44 9.83
N GLN A 230 -3.55 -21.22 9.31
CA GLN A 230 -4.47 -21.02 8.19
C GLN A 230 -3.82 -21.44 6.85
N ASP A 231 -4.64 -21.88 5.91
CA ASP A 231 -4.20 -22.31 4.58
C ASP A 231 -3.98 -21.12 3.62
N VAL A 232 -3.04 -20.26 3.98
CA VAL A 232 -2.68 -19.03 3.27
C VAL A 232 -1.26 -19.10 2.73
N ASP A 233 -1.02 -18.34 1.66
CA ASP A 233 0.27 -18.32 0.97
C ASP A 233 1.22 -17.26 1.55
N GLU A 234 0.67 -16.12 1.97
CA GLU A 234 1.42 -15.02 2.58
C GLU A 234 0.67 -14.41 3.77
N ILE A 235 1.45 -13.89 4.71
CA ILE A 235 0.96 -13.14 5.87
C ILE A 235 1.67 -11.79 5.87
N THR A 236 0.91 -10.73 5.70
CA THR A 236 1.42 -9.35 5.78
C THR A 236 1.15 -8.78 7.18
N CYS A 237 2.21 -8.50 7.93
CA CYS A 237 2.13 -7.96 9.28
C CYS A 237 2.59 -6.50 9.33
N TYR A 238 1.66 -5.56 9.57
CA TYR A 238 1.98 -4.13 9.63
C TYR A 238 1.44 -3.44 10.89
N PRO A 239 2.03 -2.31 11.31
CA PRO A 239 1.61 -1.64 12.52
C PRO A 239 0.33 -0.81 12.29
N THR A 240 -0.53 -0.75 13.31
CA THR A 240 -1.69 0.14 13.35
C THR A 240 -1.22 1.60 13.37
N LEU A 241 -1.46 2.31 12.28
CA LEU A 241 -1.19 3.73 12.17
C LEU A 241 -2.28 4.53 12.88
N ILE A 242 -1.90 5.59 13.59
CA ILE A 242 -2.85 6.51 14.24
C ILE A 242 -2.60 7.92 13.70
N THR A 243 -3.35 8.30 12.67
CA THR A 243 -3.25 9.63 12.04
C THR A 243 -4.30 10.59 12.59
N GLU A 244 -3.97 11.88 12.64
CA GLU A 244 -4.75 12.91 13.36
C GLU A 244 -6.18 13.10 12.83
N TYR A 245 -6.38 12.85 11.53
CA TYR A 245 -7.66 12.98 10.85
C TYR A 245 -8.55 11.73 10.94
N CYS A 246 -8.05 10.62 11.48
CA CYS A 246 -8.84 9.40 11.65
C CYS A 246 -9.74 9.48 12.90
N PRO A 247 -10.94 8.86 12.86
CA PRO A 247 -11.85 8.84 14.02
C PRO A 247 -11.18 8.30 15.30
N GLY A 248 -10.36 7.25 15.17
CA GLY A 248 -9.65 6.59 16.25
C GLY A 248 -8.62 7.46 16.97
N TYR A 249 -8.08 8.50 16.33
CA TYR A 249 -7.13 9.41 16.99
C TYR A 249 -7.76 10.13 18.18
N ARG A 250 -9.01 10.59 18.03
CA ARG A 250 -9.73 11.23 19.15
C ARG A 250 -9.99 10.25 20.29
N LEU A 251 -10.20 8.97 20.00
CA LEU A 251 -10.39 7.93 21.02
C LEU A 251 -9.10 7.75 21.82
N VAL A 252 -7.95 7.60 21.17
CA VAL A 252 -6.66 7.42 21.85
C VAL A 252 -6.24 8.69 22.59
N LYS A 253 -6.55 9.87 22.04
CA LYS A 253 -6.26 11.16 22.69
C LYS A 253 -7.16 11.44 23.91
N LYS A 254 -8.45 11.07 23.86
CA LYS A 254 -9.43 11.36 24.92
C LYS A 254 -9.62 10.24 25.95
N ARG A 255 -9.34 8.98 25.59
CA ARG A 255 -9.66 7.78 26.41
C ARG A 255 -8.37 7.06 26.78
N LYS A 256 -8.30 6.60 28.03
CA LYS A 256 -7.16 6.00 28.76
C LYS A 256 -6.54 4.71 28.15
N ILE A 257 -6.67 4.46 26.85
CA ILE A 257 -6.12 3.29 26.15
C ILE A 257 -4.96 3.76 25.28
N SER A 258 -3.74 3.38 25.66
CA SER A 258 -2.51 3.75 24.96
C SER A 258 -2.17 2.75 23.86
N GLN A 259 -1.58 3.25 22.77
CA GLN A 259 -0.86 2.40 21.84
C GLN A 259 0.32 1.72 22.56
N PRO A 260 0.72 0.49 22.17
CA PRO A 260 1.90 -0.14 22.74
C PRO A 260 3.14 0.76 22.62
N ASN A 261 4.01 0.74 23.63
CA ASN A 261 5.20 1.58 23.62
C ASN A 261 6.29 1.04 22.67
N LYS A 262 7.33 1.84 22.41
CA LYS A 262 8.43 1.47 21.50
C LYS A 262 9.15 0.16 21.89
N ARG A 263 9.22 -0.18 23.20
CA ARG A 263 9.81 -1.46 23.65
C ARG A 263 8.93 -2.64 23.25
N THR A 264 7.61 -2.50 23.40
CA THR A 264 6.62 -3.52 23.00
C THR A 264 6.58 -3.65 21.48
N PHE A 265 6.60 -2.53 20.75
CA PHE A 265 6.73 -2.53 19.29
C PHE A 265 7.93 -3.34 18.82
N LYS A 266 9.11 -3.10 19.40
CA LYS A 266 10.32 -3.85 19.05
C LYS A 266 10.15 -5.35 19.28
N LYS A 267 9.50 -5.75 20.39
CA LYS A 267 9.20 -7.16 20.66
C LYS A 267 8.26 -7.75 19.61
N MET A 268 7.18 -7.05 19.28
CA MET A 268 6.21 -7.49 18.26
C MET A 268 6.87 -7.73 16.90
N VAL A 269 7.78 -6.85 16.46
CA VAL A 269 8.54 -7.02 15.21
C VAL A 269 9.39 -8.29 15.22
N TYR A 270 10.14 -8.55 16.30
CA TYR A 270 10.97 -9.74 16.37
C TYR A 270 10.16 -11.02 16.58
N ALA A 271 9.05 -10.96 17.31
CA ALA A 271 8.12 -12.08 17.45
C ALA A 271 7.54 -12.49 16.08
N THR A 272 7.15 -11.53 15.26
CA THR A 272 6.71 -11.79 13.86
C THR A 272 7.80 -12.48 13.06
N GLU A 273 9.00 -11.89 13.02
CA GLU A 273 10.13 -12.46 12.28
C GLU A 273 10.43 -13.90 12.71
N ASP A 274 10.49 -14.15 14.02
CA ASP A 274 10.91 -15.44 14.57
C ASP A 274 9.84 -16.51 14.40
N LEU A 275 8.58 -16.18 14.73
CA LEU A 275 7.48 -17.13 14.67
C LEU A 275 7.18 -17.52 13.22
N LEU A 276 6.98 -16.55 12.32
CA LEU A 276 6.64 -16.84 10.92
C LEU A 276 7.75 -17.62 10.22
N SER A 277 9.02 -17.21 10.40
CA SER A 277 10.16 -17.92 9.81
C SER A 277 10.29 -19.35 10.34
N SER A 278 10.06 -19.56 11.65
CA SER A 278 10.08 -20.92 12.24
C SER A 278 8.97 -21.84 11.72
N ARG A 279 7.92 -21.26 11.11
CA ARG A 279 6.75 -21.95 10.56
C ARG A 279 6.75 -21.99 9.02
N GLY A 280 7.92 -21.76 8.42
CA GLY A 280 8.15 -21.91 6.99
C GLY A 280 7.76 -20.72 6.12
N PHE A 281 7.35 -19.59 6.69
CA PHE A 281 7.13 -18.37 5.92
C PHE A 281 8.44 -17.59 5.80
N GLU A 282 8.95 -17.46 4.59
CA GLU A 282 10.16 -16.70 4.29
C GLU A 282 9.84 -15.19 4.21
N PRO A 283 10.69 -14.31 4.77
CA PRO A 283 10.50 -12.88 4.63
C PRO A 283 10.72 -12.44 3.18
N VAL A 284 9.68 -11.92 2.54
CA VAL A 284 9.73 -11.40 1.15
C VAL A 284 9.77 -9.88 1.10
N GLU A 285 9.15 -9.22 2.08
CA GLU A 285 9.17 -7.77 2.27
C GLU A 285 9.28 -7.40 3.76
N ILE A 286 9.29 -6.11 4.08
CA ILE A 286 9.38 -5.65 5.48
C ILE A 286 8.16 -6.08 6.31
N TYR A 287 6.99 -6.19 5.66
CA TYR A 287 5.76 -6.63 6.29
C TYR A 287 5.31 -8.02 5.80
N GLY A 288 5.67 -8.44 4.58
CA GLY A 288 5.23 -9.70 3.97
C GLY A 288 6.13 -10.90 4.26
N TYR A 289 5.49 -12.03 4.59
CA TYR A 289 6.11 -13.33 4.85
C TYR A 289 5.37 -14.41 4.07
N SER A 290 6.05 -15.12 3.17
CA SER A 290 5.41 -16.03 2.20
C SER A 290 5.97 -17.45 2.31
N ARG A 291 5.10 -18.45 2.19
CA ARG A 291 5.50 -19.86 2.01
C ARG A 291 5.74 -20.21 0.54
N LYS A 292 5.30 -19.36 -0.40
CA LYS A 292 5.52 -19.53 -1.83
C LYS A 292 6.82 -18.82 -2.23
N HIS A 293 7.87 -19.62 -2.47
CA HIS A 293 9.17 -19.09 -2.85
C HIS A 293 9.10 -18.24 -4.13
N GLY A 294 9.68 -17.04 -4.10
CA GLY A 294 9.71 -16.12 -5.24
C GLY A 294 8.40 -15.37 -5.53
N TRP A 295 7.33 -15.63 -4.76
CA TRP A 295 6.11 -14.83 -4.82
C TRP A 295 6.03 -13.80 -3.69
N LYS A 296 5.40 -12.67 -3.98
CA LYS A 296 5.02 -11.64 -3.02
C LYS A 296 3.76 -10.95 -3.48
N TYR A 297 2.88 -10.56 -2.57
CA TYR A 297 1.77 -9.66 -2.89
C TYR A 297 2.32 -8.25 -3.14
N VAL A 298 2.17 -7.70 -4.34
CA VAL A 298 2.87 -6.47 -4.73
C VAL A 298 1.92 -5.28 -4.82
N THR A 299 2.07 -4.33 -3.90
CA THR A 299 1.47 -2.99 -4.03
C THR A 299 2.53 -1.89 -3.90
N VAL A 300 3.32 -1.94 -2.83
CA VAL A 300 4.21 -0.84 -2.41
C VAL A 300 5.42 -0.63 -3.35
N ASN A 301 5.93 -1.68 -4.00
CA ASN A 301 7.14 -1.52 -4.82
C ASN A 301 6.89 -0.68 -6.06
N TYR A 302 5.77 -0.88 -6.76
CA TYR A 302 5.46 -0.13 -7.97
C TYR A 302 5.16 1.34 -7.64
N GLU A 303 4.56 1.64 -6.49
CA GLU A 303 4.38 3.02 -6.01
C GLU A 303 5.73 3.74 -5.84
N MET A 304 6.78 3.01 -5.42
CA MET A 304 8.09 3.59 -5.15
C MET A 304 9.03 3.58 -6.36
N GLU A 305 9.00 2.52 -7.16
CA GLU A 305 9.98 2.23 -8.22
C GLU A 305 9.44 2.57 -9.61
N GLY A 306 8.14 2.38 -9.84
CA GLY A 306 7.46 2.54 -11.12
C GLY A 306 7.96 1.61 -12.24
N PRO A 307 7.29 1.61 -13.40
CA PRO A 307 6.08 2.39 -13.69
C PRO A 307 4.79 1.77 -13.10
N LEU A 308 3.94 2.63 -12.53
CA LEU A 308 2.62 2.31 -11.99
C LEU A 308 1.59 3.29 -12.57
N LEU A 309 0.55 2.77 -13.21
CA LEU A 309 -0.61 3.56 -13.61
C LEU A 309 -1.70 3.45 -12.53
N GLY A 310 -2.02 4.56 -11.88
CA GLY A 310 -3.06 4.63 -10.86
C GLY A 310 -4.37 5.12 -11.47
N ILE A 311 -5.42 4.30 -11.38
CA ILE A 311 -6.75 4.53 -11.95
C ILE A 311 -7.77 4.54 -10.81
N GLY A 312 -8.76 5.43 -10.88
CA GLY A 312 -9.79 5.56 -9.85
C GLY A 312 -9.63 6.80 -8.97
N CYS A 313 -10.73 7.19 -8.34
CA CYS A 313 -10.82 8.29 -7.37
C CYS A 313 -9.80 8.13 -6.24
N GLY A 314 -8.91 9.11 -6.09
CA GLY A 314 -7.85 9.09 -5.06
C GLY A 314 -6.67 8.16 -5.37
N ALA A 315 -6.65 7.49 -6.52
CA ALA A 315 -5.53 6.68 -6.95
C ALA A 315 -4.27 7.55 -7.12
N MET A 316 -3.12 6.96 -6.77
CA MET A 316 -1.80 7.55 -6.98
C MET A 316 -1.09 6.74 -8.06
N GLY A 317 -0.50 7.43 -9.03
CA GLY A 317 0.32 6.80 -10.07
C GLY A 317 1.73 7.34 -10.07
N PHE A 318 2.67 6.50 -10.52
CA PHE A 318 4.07 6.85 -10.65
C PHE A 318 4.69 6.24 -11.90
N THR A 319 4.82 7.03 -12.96
CA THR A 319 5.36 6.58 -14.26
C THR A 319 6.87 6.31 -14.26
N GLY A 320 7.52 6.50 -13.11
CA GLY A 320 8.97 6.57 -12.98
C GLY A 320 9.50 8.00 -13.10
N GLY A 321 8.81 8.95 -13.74
CA GLY A 321 9.27 10.36 -13.82
C GLY A 321 8.22 11.41 -13.46
N CYS A 322 6.95 11.00 -13.37
CA CYS A 322 5.82 11.79 -12.95
C CYS A 322 5.11 11.05 -11.83
N GLU A 323 4.85 11.74 -10.72
CA GLU A 323 3.95 11.25 -9.66
C GLU A 323 2.69 12.10 -9.69
N TYR A 324 1.53 11.45 -9.67
CA TYR A 324 0.24 12.12 -9.76
C TYR A 324 -0.79 11.50 -8.83
N VAL A 325 -1.82 12.28 -8.51
CA VAL A 325 -2.92 11.89 -7.63
C VAL A 325 -4.23 12.27 -8.31
N ASN A 326 -5.13 11.30 -8.46
CA ASN A 326 -6.49 11.55 -8.92
C ASN A 326 -7.32 12.30 -7.87
N THR A 327 -8.35 13.01 -8.31
CA THR A 327 -9.28 13.68 -7.39
C THR A 327 -9.82 12.68 -6.37
N CYS A 328 -9.77 13.05 -5.10
CA CYS A 328 -10.31 12.23 -4.02
C CYS A 328 -11.84 12.34 -3.92
N SER A 329 -12.53 13.16 -4.72
CA SER A 329 -13.99 13.27 -4.70
C SER A 329 -14.63 12.34 -5.73
N VAL A 330 -15.43 11.38 -5.28
CA VAL A 330 -16.11 10.40 -6.16
C VAL A 330 -17.00 11.08 -7.19
N SER A 331 -17.77 12.10 -6.78
CA SER A 331 -18.66 12.82 -7.70
C SER A 331 -17.89 13.60 -8.77
N GLU A 332 -16.77 14.20 -8.38
CA GLU A 332 -15.92 14.96 -9.28
C GLU A 332 -15.17 14.03 -10.24
N TYR A 333 -14.69 12.89 -9.73
CA TYR A 333 -14.07 11.83 -10.52
C TYR A 333 -15.00 11.36 -11.64
N ILE A 334 -16.21 10.92 -11.29
CA ILE A 334 -17.24 10.47 -12.26
C ILE A 334 -17.56 11.58 -13.26
N ARG A 335 -17.71 12.82 -12.78
CA ARG A 335 -18.01 13.96 -13.65
C ARG A 335 -16.87 14.23 -14.63
N SER A 336 -15.61 14.19 -14.19
CA SER A 336 -14.46 14.49 -15.06
C SER A 336 -14.29 13.44 -16.15
N THR A 337 -14.38 12.15 -15.82
CA THR A 337 -14.17 11.06 -16.79
C THR A 337 -15.23 11.06 -17.88
N PHE A 338 -16.51 11.29 -17.52
CA PHE A 338 -17.59 11.44 -18.51
C PHE A 338 -17.52 12.70 -19.36
N ASN A 339 -16.73 13.71 -18.94
CA ASN A 339 -16.41 14.88 -19.76
C ASN A 339 -15.09 14.71 -20.51
N GLU A 340 -14.61 13.48 -20.68
CA GLU A 340 -13.35 13.12 -21.37
C GLU A 340 -12.12 13.82 -20.78
N LYS A 341 -12.14 14.08 -19.46
CA LYS A 341 -11.02 14.64 -18.72
C LYS A 341 -10.44 13.60 -17.79
N ILE A 342 -9.14 13.36 -17.91
CA ILE A 342 -8.44 12.49 -16.96
C ILE A 342 -8.51 13.15 -15.56
N PRO A 343 -8.84 12.38 -14.52
CA PRO A 343 -9.21 12.92 -13.21
C PRO A 343 -8.02 13.31 -12.32
N VAL A 344 -6.84 13.62 -12.89
CA VAL A 344 -5.64 13.99 -12.12
C VAL A 344 -5.85 15.33 -11.42
N ALA A 345 -5.88 15.32 -10.09
CA ALA A 345 -6.04 16.53 -9.28
C ALA A 345 -4.73 17.27 -9.06
N GLY A 346 -3.61 16.55 -8.98
CA GLY A 346 -2.31 17.19 -9.06
C GLY A 346 -1.18 16.24 -9.41
N ALA A 347 -0.12 16.81 -9.96
CA ALA A 347 1.04 16.07 -10.44
C ALA A 347 2.33 16.82 -10.12
N ARG A 348 3.44 16.08 -10.15
CA ARG A 348 4.80 16.63 -10.04
C ARG A 348 5.80 15.80 -10.84
N LEU A 349 6.86 16.46 -11.26
CA LEU A 349 8.04 15.77 -11.79
C LEU A 349 8.89 15.22 -10.65
N VAL A 350 9.43 14.02 -10.88
CA VAL A 350 10.34 13.35 -9.96
C VAL A 350 11.72 13.31 -10.59
N SER A 351 12.69 13.96 -9.94
CA SER A 351 14.07 14.04 -10.45
C SER A 351 14.75 12.67 -10.47
N SER A 352 15.71 12.45 -11.39
CA SER A 352 16.51 11.21 -11.43
C SER A 352 17.18 10.88 -10.09
N LYS A 353 17.59 11.90 -9.34
CA LYS A 353 18.17 11.75 -8.01
C LYS A 353 17.15 11.22 -6.99
N GLU A 354 15.94 11.78 -6.98
CA GLU A 354 14.87 11.32 -6.10
C GLU A 354 14.44 9.88 -6.44
N ARG A 355 14.30 9.56 -7.75
CA ARG A 355 14.01 8.19 -8.22
C ARG A 355 15.03 7.18 -7.69
N ALA A 356 16.33 7.49 -7.79
CA ALA A 356 17.39 6.63 -7.29
C ALA A 356 17.32 6.43 -5.77
N ILE A 357 16.95 7.47 -5.02
CA ILE A 357 16.77 7.38 -3.58
C ILE A 357 15.52 6.55 -3.23
N ARG A 358 14.38 6.76 -3.90
CA ARG A 358 13.16 5.96 -3.75
C ARG A 358 13.45 4.48 -3.95
N TYR A 359 14.10 4.14 -5.06
CA TYR A 359 14.49 2.78 -5.39
C TYR A 359 15.43 2.19 -4.33
N THR A 360 16.46 2.93 -3.92
CA THR A 360 17.40 2.48 -2.87
C THR A 360 16.68 2.21 -1.55
N VAL A 361 15.76 3.10 -1.14
CA VAL A 361 14.97 2.96 0.08
C VAL A 361 14.05 1.75 0.00
N CYS A 362 13.33 1.60 -1.12
CA CYS A 362 12.43 0.48 -1.36
C CYS A 362 13.19 -0.85 -1.29
N ARG A 363 14.22 -1.03 -2.12
CA ARG A 363 15.00 -2.29 -2.15
C ARG A 363 15.66 -2.61 -0.82
N LEU A 364 16.27 -1.64 -0.15
CA LEU A 364 16.99 -1.89 1.11
C LEU A 364 16.09 -2.07 2.33
N PHE A 365 15.07 -1.21 2.51
CA PHE A 365 14.25 -1.22 3.73
C PHE A 365 12.95 -1.99 3.57
N VAL A 366 12.38 -2.09 2.36
CA VAL A 366 11.18 -2.90 2.07
C VAL A 366 11.60 -4.30 1.63
N CYS A 367 12.40 -4.43 0.56
CA CYS A 367 12.83 -5.76 0.06
C CYS A 367 14.02 -6.37 0.84
N ARG A 368 14.53 -5.68 1.88
CA ARG A 368 15.63 -6.11 2.77
C ARG A 368 17.00 -6.35 2.08
N ASP A 369 17.11 -6.22 0.77
CA ASP A 369 18.33 -6.44 -0.02
C ASP A 369 18.36 -5.52 -1.26
N LEU A 370 19.48 -4.84 -1.45
CA LEU A 370 19.76 -4.02 -2.63
C LEU A 370 20.97 -4.61 -3.37
N LYS A 371 20.71 -5.17 -4.55
CA LYS A 371 21.72 -5.61 -5.50
C LYS A 371 22.18 -4.43 -6.36
N PHE A 372 23.49 -4.24 -6.47
CA PHE A 372 24.05 -3.15 -7.29
C PHE A 372 23.84 -3.38 -8.79
N GLU A 373 23.72 -4.65 -9.22
CA GLU A 373 23.44 -4.99 -10.61
C GLU A 373 22.03 -4.55 -11.04
N ASP A 374 21.00 -4.86 -10.25
CA ASP A 374 19.62 -4.40 -10.50
C ASP A 374 19.57 -2.87 -10.58
N PHE A 375 20.26 -2.18 -9.65
CA PHE A 375 20.36 -0.72 -9.67
C PHE A 375 20.98 -0.21 -10.97
N ARG A 376 22.11 -0.80 -11.39
CA ARG A 376 22.79 -0.42 -12.63
C ARG A 376 21.92 -0.69 -13.86
N LEU A 377 21.16 -1.77 -13.88
CA LEU A 377 20.24 -2.08 -14.97
C LEU A 377 19.10 -1.06 -15.07
N LYS A 378 18.53 -0.65 -13.94
CA LYS A 378 17.42 0.32 -13.86
C LYS A 378 17.87 1.75 -14.18
N PHE A 379 19.02 2.19 -13.66
CA PHE A 379 19.48 3.59 -13.80
C PHE A 379 20.54 3.81 -14.88
N LYS A 380 21.10 2.74 -15.47
CA LYS A 380 22.25 2.78 -16.41
C LYS A 380 23.47 3.50 -15.83
N GLU A 381 23.58 3.57 -14.50
CA GLU A 381 24.66 4.22 -13.76
C GLU A 381 25.05 3.38 -12.53
N ASP A 382 26.30 3.54 -12.08
CA ASP A 382 26.77 2.87 -10.86
C ASP A 382 26.16 3.49 -9.59
N PHE A 383 25.75 2.62 -8.66
CA PHE A 383 25.17 3.02 -7.38
C PHE A 383 26.00 4.06 -6.63
N ARG A 384 27.32 3.90 -6.59
CA ARG A 384 28.22 4.81 -5.85
C ARG A 384 28.31 6.18 -6.50
N ASN A 385 28.16 6.26 -7.82
CA ASN A 385 28.18 7.54 -8.54
C ASN A 385 26.91 8.36 -8.26
N VAL A 386 25.75 7.70 -8.27
CA VAL A 386 24.46 8.36 -8.05
C VAL A 386 24.22 8.66 -6.57
N ILE A 387 24.34 7.65 -5.71
CA ILE A 387 24.00 7.76 -4.29
C ILE A 387 25.18 8.26 -3.47
N GLY A 388 26.42 7.87 -3.80
CA GLY A 388 27.62 8.23 -3.03
C GLY A 388 27.88 9.74 -2.95
N ARG A 389 27.41 10.51 -3.95
CA ARG A 389 27.50 11.99 -4.00
C ARG A 389 26.31 12.70 -3.36
N SER A 390 25.36 11.96 -2.80
CA SER A 390 24.16 12.52 -2.17
C SER A 390 24.29 12.58 -0.65
N SER A 391 23.45 13.40 0.01
CA SER A 391 23.32 13.40 1.47
C SER A 391 22.88 12.04 2.05
N PHE A 392 22.35 11.15 1.21
CA PHE A 392 21.96 9.79 1.59
C PHE A 392 23.16 8.86 1.80
N SER A 393 24.34 9.17 1.22
CA SER A 393 25.57 8.39 1.37
C SER A 393 26.07 8.34 2.82
N GLY A 394 26.09 9.50 3.50
CA GLY A 394 26.49 9.59 4.91
C GLY A 394 25.55 8.80 5.82
N PHE A 395 24.27 8.75 5.47
CA PHE A 395 23.27 7.96 6.16
C PHE A 395 23.51 6.45 6.04
N LEU A 396 23.77 5.94 4.83
CA LEU A 396 24.14 4.53 4.63
C LEU A 396 25.43 4.16 5.37
N THR A 397 26.40 5.08 5.41
CA THR A 397 27.65 4.90 6.17
C THR A 397 27.37 4.72 7.67
N LEU A 398 26.51 5.55 8.25
CA LEU A 398 26.10 5.44 9.64
C LEU A 398 25.39 4.11 9.92
N LEU A 399 24.47 3.67 9.04
CA LEU A 399 23.79 2.38 9.19
C LEU A 399 24.76 1.21 9.17
N ARG A 400 25.79 1.26 8.32
CA ARG A 400 26.82 0.24 8.24
C ARG A 400 27.67 0.21 9.51
N LEU A 401 28.07 1.37 10.03
CA LEU A 401 28.81 1.50 11.29
C LEU A 401 28.03 0.90 12.47
N LEU A 402 26.72 1.17 12.53
CA LEU A 402 25.82 0.63 13.56
C LEU A 402 25.45 -0.86 13.35
N ARG A 403 25.91 -1.47 12.26
CA ARG A 403 25.61 -2.84 11.81
C ARG A 403 24.12 -3.08 11.56
N TYR A 404 23.38 -2.07 11.16
CA TYR A 404 21.99 -2.22 10.69
C TYR A 404 21.91 -2.71 9.26
N ILE A 405 22.93 -2.39 8.46
CA ILE A 405 23.12 -2.97 7.14
C ILE A 405 24.50 -3.58 7.05
N GLN A 406 24.65 -4.58 6.19
CA GLN A 406 25.94 -5.20 5.88
C GLN A 406 26.16 -5.21 4.37
N GLY A 407 27.41 -4.97 3.96
CA GLY A 407 27.82 -5.11 2.57
C GLY A 407 28.21 -6.55 2.26
N TYR A 408 27.96 -6.96 1.02
CA TYR A 408 28.45 -8.19 0.42
C TYR A 408 28.92 -7.87 -1.01
N PRO A 409 29.63 -8.77 -1.72
CA PRO A 409 30.29 -8.43 -2.99
C PRO A 409 29.37 -7.80 -4.05
N LYS A 410 28.10 -8.20 -4.11
CA LYS A 410 27.14 -7.74 -5.13
C LYS A 410 26.13 -6.69 -4.62
N GLY A 411 26.19 -6.28 -3.36
CA GLY A 411 25.16 -5.39 -2.81
C GLY A 411 25.27 -5.07 -1.32
N ILE A 412 24.17 -4.56 -0.79
CA ILE A 412 23.98 -4.30 0.64
C ILE A 412 22.65 -4.91 1.08
N ARG A 413 22.60 -5.39 2.33
CA ARG A 413 21.38 -5.97 2.90
C ARG A 413 21.15 -5.56 4.32
N LEU A 414 19.88 -5.61 4.72
CA LEU A 414 19.44 -5.37 6.08
C LEU A 414 19.93 -6.51 6.98
N THR A 415 20.45 -6.18 8.15
CA THR A 415 20.74 -7.19 9.17
C THR A 415 19.52 -7.38 10.07
N ARG A 416 19.47 -8.48 10.82
CA ARG A 416 18.47 -8.68 11.88
C ARG A 416 18.43 -7.52 12.89
N LYS A 417 19.59 -6.91 13.19
CA LYS A 417 19.66 -5.73 14.06
C LYS A 417 19.03 -4.49 13.39
N GLY A 418 19.15 -4.38 12.07
CA GLY A 418 18.55 -3.32 11.26
C GLY A 418 17.05 -3.45 11.05
N LEU A 419 16.45 -4.63 11.25
CA LEU A 419 15.03 -4.88 11.02
C LEU A 419 14.13 -3.86 11.71
N PHE A 420 14.28 -3.68 13.03
CA PHE A 420 13.47 -2.70 13.76
C PHE A 420 13.68 -1.26 13.26
N THR A 421 14.89 -0.92 12.83
CA THR A 421 15.18 0.38 12.23
C THR A 421 14.43 0.55 10.90
N ALA A 422 14.37 -0.48 10.06
CA ALA A 422 13.60 -0.44 8.82
C ALA A 422 12.10 -0.23 9.08
N HIS A 423 11.51 -0.93 10.06
CA HIS A 423 10.11 -0.68 10.46
C HIS A 423 9.88 0.77 10.90
N LEU A 424 10.81 1.39 11.63
CA LEU A 424 10.70 2.81 12.01
C LEU A 424 10.79 3.75 10.81
N VAL A 425 11.68 3.45 9.85
CA VAL A 425 11.84 4.21 8.60
C VAL A 425 10.55 4.12 7.76
N CYS A 426 10.04 2.90 7.53
CA CYS A 426 8.82 2.66 6.77
C CYS A 426 7.61 3.33 7.43
N TRP A 427 7.43 3.19 8.75
CA TRP A 427 6.35 3.87 9.46
C TRP A 427 6.45 5.39 9.30
N ALA A 428 7.63 5.96 9.53
CA ALA A 428 7.85 7.39 9.38
C ALA A 428 7.55 7.86 7.95
N PHE A 429 7.97 7.10 6.94
CA PHE A 429 7.68 7.39 5.53
C PHE A 429 6.17 7.37 5.28
N VAL A 430 5.48 6.27 5.58
CA VAL A 430 4.04 6.10 5.34
C VAL A 430 3.22 7.22 6.02
N SER A 431 3.59 7.58 7.25
CA SER A 431 2.88 8.63 7.99
C SER A 431 3.15 10.06 7.51
N ASN A 432 4.31 10.33 6.91
CA ASN A 432 4.68 11.68 6.46
C ASN A 432 4.41 11.90 4.97
N VAL A 433 4.33 10.84 4.16
CA VAL A 433 4.18 10.93 2.70
C VAL A 433 2.78 10.48 2.27
N PRO A 434 2.45 9.18 2.08
CA PRO A 434 1.16 8.77 1.54
C PRO A 434 -0.03 9.15 2.43
N CYS A 435 0.07 9.00 3.76
CA CYS A 435 -0.99 9.44 4.67
C CYS A 435 -1.23 10.95 4.61
N ARG A 436 -0.19 11.74 4.32
CA ARG A 436 -0.27 13.19 4.24
C ARG A 436 -0.84 13.64 2.90
N ILE A 437 -0.48 12.95 1.82
CA ILE A 437 -1.10 13.14 0.49
C ILE A 437 -2.60 12.90 0.61
N CYS A 438 -3.02 11.76 1.16
CA CYS A 438 -4.44 11.45 1.37
C CYS A 438 -5.12 12.55 2.20
N GLU A 439 -4.52 12.95 3.33
CA GLU A 439 -5.07 13.99 4.22
C GLU A 439 -5.32 15.32 3.50
N GLU A 440 -4.40 15.78 2.67
CA GLU A 440 -4.52 17.06 1.98
C GLU A 440 -5.48 16.99 0.78
N TYR A 441 -5.40 15.94 -0.03
CA TYR A 441 -6.26 15.79 -1.21
C TYR A 441 -7.72 15.48 -0.88
N MET A 442 -8.01 14.90 0.29
CA MET A 442 -9.39 14.73 0.76
C MET A 442 -10.09 16.05 1.15
N LYS A 443 -9.37 17.16 1.33
CA LYS A 443 -9.96 18.45 1.75
C LYS A 443 -10.64 19.19 0.61
N THR A 444 -10.06 19.11 -0.59
CA THR A 444 -10.49 19.87 -1.76
C THR A 444 -10.33 19.00 -2.99
N ALA A 445 -11.37 18.86 -3.81
CA ALA A 445 -11.35 17.96 -4.97
C ALA A 445 -10.29 18.32 -6.02
N TRP A 446 -10.05 19.62 -6.24
CA TRP A 446 -9.13 20.15 -7.25
C TRP A 446 -8.24 21.27 -6.66
N PRO A 447 -7.32 20.93 -5.74
CA PRO A 447 -6.46 21.92 -5.09
C PRO A 447 -5.52 22.56 -6.11
N THR A 448 -5.24 23.86 -5.96
CA THR A 448 -4.27 24.56 -6.83
C THR A 448 -2.85 24.04 -6.62
N GLU A 449 -2.49 23.77 -5.36
CA GLU A 449 -1.19 23.25 -4.96
C GLU A 449 -1.34 22.45 -3.66
N VAL A 450 -0.59 21.35 -3.55
CA VAL A 450 -0.48 20.56 -2.31
C VAL A 450 1.00 20.36 -2.00
N THR A 451 1.44 20.85 -0.85
CA THR A 451 2.80 20.66 -0.35
C THR A 451 2.84 19.57 0.72
N ILE A 452 3.63 18.54 0.48
CA ILE A 452 3.98 17.48 1.43
C ILE A 452 5.34 17.84 2.04
N PRO A 453 5.39 18.15 3.35
CA PRO A 453 6.55 18.75 4.01
C PRO A 453 7.70 17.79 4.29
#